data_AF-A0A9E5QCZ1-F1
#
_entry.id   AF-A0A9E5QCZ1-F1
#
_cell.length_a   1.000
_cell.length_b   1.000
_cell.length_c   1.000
_cell.angle_alpha   90.00
_cell.angle_beta   90.00
_cell.angle_gamma   90.00
#
_symmetry.space_group_name_H-M   'P 1'
#
loop_
_entity.id
_entity.type
_entity.pdbx_description
1 polymer ?
#
loop_
_entity_poly.entity_id
_entity_poly.type
_entity_poly.pdbx_seq_one_letter_code
_entity_poly.pdbx_strand_id
1 'polypeptide(L)'
;MYDRPLTIEQNLTMLADTPSHLADLTAGLSPAQLVTPPEPGEWSARDVLAHLRACADMWGKYIVVILSQDRPTIKAVNPTTWIKKTNYR
;
A
#
# COMPACT_ATOMS: atom_id res chain seq x y z
N MET A 1 -0.33 20.07 -1.39
CA MET A 1 0.90 19.24 -1.56
C MET A 1 0.60 17.96 -2.37
N TYR A 2 -0.21 18.07 -3.42
CA TYR A 2 -0.34 17.10 -4.53
C TYR A 2 -0.48 17.86 -5.86
N ASP A 3 0.01 19.10 -5.89
CA ASP A 3 -0.38 20.09 -6.90
C ASP A 3 0.46 20.00 -8.18
N ARG A 4 1.43 19.07 -8.21
CA ARG A 4 2.24 18.79 -9.39
C ARG A 4 1.90 17.42 -9.96
N PRO A 5 1.28 17.35 -11.15
CA PRO A 5 1.09 16.08 -11.82
C PRO A 5 2.45 15.49 -12.23
N LEU A 6 2.64 14.21 -11.95
CA LEU A 6 3.77 13.41 -12.40
C LEU A 6 3.48 12.84 -13.80
N THR A 7 4.50 12.66 -14.63
CA THR A 7 4.35 11.93 -15.89
C THR A 7 4.07 10.45 -15.62
N ILE A 8 3.62 9.71 -16.63
CA ILE A 8 3.40 8.26 -16.51
C ILE A 8 4.70 7.56 -16.08
N GLU A 9 5.82 7.92 -16.70
CA GLU A 9 7.14 7.36 -16.41
C GLU A 9 7.56 7.63 -14.97
N GLN A 10 7.36 8.86 -14.48
CA GLN A 10 7.65 9.21 -13.09
C GLN A 10 6.80 8.40 -12.11
N ASN A 11 5.51 8.22 -12.38
CA ASN A 11 4.64 7.38 -11.56
C ASN A 11 5.11 5.92 -11.57
N LEU A 12 5.45 5.38 -12.73
CA LEU A 12 5.92 3.99 -12.86
C LEU A 12 7.25 3.77 -12.13
N THR A 13 8.20 4.70 -12.25
CA THR A 13 9.46 4.66 -11.49
C THR A 13 9.19 4.68 -9.99
N MET A 14 8.38 5.63 -9.50
CA MET A 14 8.05 5.71 -8.08
C MET A 14 7.37 4.44 -7.56
N LEU A 15 6.44 3.87 -8.32
CA LEU A 15 5.77 2.62 -7.94
C LEU A 15 6.73 1.43 -7.91
N ALA A 16 7.69 1.36 -8.85
CA ALA A 16 8.69 0.31 -8.90
C ALA A 16 9.72 0.40 -7.76
N ASP A 17 10.12 1.62 -7.38
CA ASP A 17 11.14 1.87 -6.35
C ASP A 17 10.56 1.81 -4.92
N THR A 18 9.25 1.94 -4.75
CA THR A 18 8.64 2.01 -3.41
C THR A 18 8.95 0.78 -2.54
N PRO A 19 8.88 -0.48 -3.02
CA PRO A 19 9.17 -1.64 -2.19
C PRO A 19 10.61 -1.68 -1.65
N SER A 20 11.62 -1.30 -2.45
CA SER A 20 13.01 -1.26 -1.99
C SER A 20 13.22 -0.15 -0.97
N HIS A 21 12.68 1.04 -1.19
CA HIS A 21 12.74 2.12 -0.21
C HIS A 21 12.12 1.73 1.13
N LEU A 22 10.98 1.01 1.12
CA LEU A 22 10.36 0.51 2.35
C LEU A 22 11.24 -0.54 3.05
N ALA A 23 11.92 -1.41 2.29
CA ALA A 23 12.88 -2.36 2.85
C ALA A 23 14.06 -1.63 3.50
N ASP A 24 14.65 -0.64 2.84
CA ASP A 24 15.78 0.14 3.35
C ASP A 24 15.42 0.89 4.64
N LEU A 25 14.23 1.51 4.68
CA LEU A 25 13.72 2.22 5.86
C LEU A 25 13.49 1.29 7.07
N THR A 26 13.33 0.00 6.85
CA THR A 26 13.01 -0.97 7.91
C THR A 26 14.15 -1.92 8.24
N ALA A 27 15.22 -1.95 7.45
CA ALA A 27 16.32 -2.91 7.56
C ALA A 27 17.01 -2.94 8.94
N GLY A 28 17.09 -1.81 9.63
CA GLY A 28 17.73 -1.69 10.95
C GLY A 28 16.80 -1.85 12.15
N LEU A 29 15.50 -2.07 11.93
CA LEU A 29 14.52 -2.12 13.00
C LEU A 29 14.34 -3.54 13.53
N SER A 30 14.33 -3.67 14.85
CA SER A 30 13.94 -4.92 15.50
C SER A 30 12.46 -5.23 15.25
N PRO A 31 12.04 -6.51 15.32
CA PRO A 31 10.63 -6.87 15.24
C PRO A 31 9.76 -6.13 16.27
N ALA A 32 10.27 -5.90 17.49
CA ALA A 32 9.56 -5.17 18.53
C ALA A 32 9.28 -3.71 18.11
N GLN A 33 10.24 -3.03 17.50
CA GLN A 33 10.05 -1.66 16.99
C GLN A 33 9.03 -1.62 15.85
N LEU A 34 8.99 -2.64 14.99
CA LEU A 34 8.05 -2.68 13.87
C LEU A 34 6.60 -2.89 14.30
N VAL A 35 6.36 -3.54 15.45
CA VAL A 35 5.01 -3.86 15.93
C VAL A 35 4.50 -2.94 17.03
N THR A 36 5.35 -2.05 17.56
CA THR A 36 4.98 -1.10 18.61
C THR A 36 4.41 0.17 17.97
N PRO A 37 3.14 0.54 18.24
CA PRO A 37 2.58 1.82 17.81
C PRO A 37 3.28 2.99 18.53
N PRO A 38 3.36 4.18 17.91
CA PRO A 38 3.91 5.36 18.58
C PRO A 38 3.08 5.79 19.79
N GLU A 39 1.75 5.77 19.63
CA GLU A 39 0.78 6.13 20.67
C GLU A 39 -0.43 5.17 20.70
N PRO A 40 -1.18 5.10 21.83
CA PRO A 40 -2.38 4.29 21.92
C PRO A 40 -3.41 4.62 20.83
N GLY A 41 -3.79 3.62 20.04
CA GLY A 41 -4.76 3.76 18.95
C GLY A 41 -4.17 4.09 17.58
N GLU A 42 -2.87 4.37 17.51
CA GLU A 42 -2.17 4.56 16.25
C GLU A 42 -1.73 3.23 15.60
N TRP A 43 -1.26 3.32 14.36
CA TRP A 43 -0.74 2.17 13.62
C TRP A 43 0.75 1.97 13.91
N SER A 44 1.15 0.72 14.13
CA SER A 44 2.57 0.35 14.08
C SER A 44 3.10 0.42 12.64
N ALA A 45 4.44 0.40 12.47
CA ALA A 45 5.05 0.35 11.15
C ALA A 45 4.57 -0.89 10.35
N ARG A 46 4.44 -2.05 11.00
CA ARG A 46 3.87 -3.25 10.38
C ARG A 46 2.43 -3.03 9.92
N ASP A 47 1.61 -2.32 10.69
CA ASP A 47 0.23 -2.03 10.31
C ASP A 47 0.14 -1.15 9.06
N VAL A 48 1.02 -0.15 8.95
CA VAL A 48 1.16 0.71 7.77
C VAL A 48 1.59 -0.12 6.55
N LEU A 49 2.61 -0.96 6.68
CA LEU A 49 3.08 -1.82 5.59
C LEU A 49 2.01 -2.82 5.13
N ALA A 50 1.30 -3.44 6.08
CA ALA A 50 0.17 -4.31 5.79
C ALA A 50 -0.95 -3.58 5.03
N HIS A 51 -1.21 -2.32 5.38
CA HIS A 51 -2.17 -1.47 4.69
C HIS A 51 -1.73 -1.11 3.27
N LEU A 52 -0.47 -0.71 3.08
CA LEU A 52 0.07 -0.45 1.74
C LEU A 52 -0.02 -1.68 0.85
N ARG A 53 0.33 -2.87 1.37
CA ARG A 53 0.20 -4.13 0.64
C ARG A 53 -1.24 -4.43 0.26
N ALA A 54 -2.18 -4.24 1.19
CA ALA A 54 -3.61 -4.42 0.94
C ALA A 54 -4.13 -3.49 -0.17
N CYS A 55 -3.72 -2.22 -0.17
CA CYS A 55 -4.06 -1.27 -1.24
C CYS A 55 -3.47 -1.72 -2.59
N ALA A 56 -2.20 -2.14 -2.62
CA ALA A 56 -1.54 -2.60 -3.83
C ALA A 56 -2.25 -3.82 -4.46
N ASP A 57 -2.70 -4.80 -3.68
CA ASP A 57 -3.44 -5.95 -4.22
C ASP A 57 -4.77 -5.53 -4.86
N MET A 58 -5.48 -4.57 -4.25
CA MET A 58 -6.77 -4.12 -4.75
C MET A 58 -6.60 -3.26 -6.01
N TRP A 59 -5.66 -2.33 -6.01
CA TRP A 59 -5.38 -1.49 -7.17
C TRP A 59 -4.83 -2.30 -8.34
N GLY A 60 -3.97 -3.28 -8.10
CA GLY A 60 -3.50 -4.20 -9.14
C GLY A 60 -4.67 -4.92 -9.82
N LYS A 61 -5.63 -5.44 -9.04
CA LYS A 61 -6.85 -6.05 -9.59
C LYS A 61 -7.69 -5.06 -10.39
N TYR A 62 -7.82 -3.83 -9.93
CA TYR A 62 -8.59 -2.79 -10.61
C TYR A 62 -7.95 -2.33 -11.92
N ILE A 63 -6.62 -2.26 -11.99
CA ILE A 63 -5.90 -1.97 -13.24
C ILE A 63 -6.25 -3.03 -14.29
N VAL A 64 -6.24 -4.31 -13.93
CA VAL A 64 -6.63 -5.39 -14.85
C VAL A 64 -8.09 -5.25 -15.30
N VAL A 65 -9.00 -4.88 -14.40
CA VAL A 65 -10.41 -4.62 -14.74
C VAL A 65 -10.55 -3.44 -15.72
N ILE A 66 -9.85 -2.33 -15.46
CA ILE A 66 -9.85 -1.14 -16.32
C ILE A 66 -9.31 -1.46 -17.72
N LEU A 67 -8.27 -2.29 -17.81
CA LEU A 67 -7.68 -2.69 -19.08
C LEU A 67 -8.55 -3.68 -19.87
N SER A 68 -9.45 -4.41 -19.20
CA SER A 68 -10.23 -5.50 -19.80
C SER A 68 -11.69 -5.16 -20.10
N GLN A 69 -12.20 -4.05 -19.57
CA GLN A 69 -13.61 -3.67 -19.67
C GLN A 69 -13.76 -2.22 -20.12
N ASP A 70 -14.76 -1.95 -20.96
CA ASP A 70 -15.13 -0.58 -21.29
C ASP A 70 -15.96 0.02 -20.13
N ARG A 71 -15.45 1.11 -19.54
CA ARG A 71 -16.10 1.87 -18.45
C ARG A 71 -16.60 1.00 -17.27
N PRO A 72 -15.72 0.24 -16.60
CA PRO A 72 -16.15 -0.68 -15.54
C PRO A 72 -16.65 0.06 -14.30
N THR A 73 -17.67 -0.50 -13.65
CA THR A 73 -18.04 -0.12 -12.28
C THR A 73 -17.26 -0.97 -11.29
N ILE A 74 -16.41 -0.33 -10.49
CA ILE A 74 -15.54 -1.01 -9.53
C ILE A 74 -16.17 -0.94 -8.14
N LYS A 75 -16.32 -2.09 -7.49
CA LYS A 75 -16.80 -2.15 -6.10
C LYS A 75 -15.75 -1.56 -5.15
N ALA A 76 -16.13 -0.55 -4.39
CA ALA A 76 -15.27 -0.03 -3.33
C ALA A 76 -15.03 -1.10 -2.25
N VAL A 77 -13.77 -1.26 -1.86
CA VAL A 77 -13.35 -2.17 -0.79
C VAL A 77 -12.64 -1.33 0.27
N ASN A 78 -13.07 -1.48 1.53
CA ASN A 78 -12.39 -0.82 2.63
C ASN A 78 -11.08 -1.56 2.93
N PRO A 79 -9.91 -0.92 2.75
CA PRO A 79 -8.62 -1.57 2.97
C PRO A 79 -8.40 -2.02 4.42
N THR A 80 -8.96 -1.33 5.42
CA THR A 80 -8.83 -1.75 6.83
C THR A 80 -9.62 -3.02 7.14
N THR A 81 -10.68 -3.30 6.36
CA THR A 81 -11.42 -4.56 6.44
C THR A 81 -10.73 -5.65 5.62
N TRP A 82 -10.13 -5.29 4.48
CA TRP A 82 -9.42 -6.24 3.62
C TRP A 82 -8.21 -6.87 4.32
N ILE A 83 -7.41 -6.10 5.06
CA ILE A 83 -6.24 -6.61 5.81
C ILE A 83 -6.62 -7.75 6.76
N LYS A 84 -7.82 -7.73 7.35
CA LYS A 84 -8.29 -8.81 8.23
C LYS A 84 -8.50 -10.15 7.51
N LYS A 85 -8.50 -10.16 6.19
CA LYS A 85 -8.64 -11.33 5.33
C LYS A 85 -7.33 -11.78 4.69
N THR A 86 -6.21 -11.18 5.10
CA THR A 86 -4.86 -11.51 4.59
C THR A 86 -3.98 -12.03 5.72
N ASN A 87 -2.80 -12.54 5.37
CA ASN A 87 -1.77 -13.01 6.31
C ASN A 87 -0.68 -11.94 6.57
N TYR A 88 -1.01 -10.65 6.47
CA TYR A 88 -0.03 -9.56 6.52
C TYR A 88 0.37 -9.15 7.94
N ARG A 89 -0.28 -9.70 8.98
CA ARG A 89 -0.09 -9.32 10.38
C ARG A 89 0.38 -10.49 11.23
#